data_AF-A0A1F8PXA5-F1
#
_entry.id   AF-A0A1F8PXA5-F1
#
_cell.length_a   1.000
_cell.length_b   1.000
_cell.length_c   1.000
_cell.angle_alpha   90.00
_cell.angle_beta   90.00
_cell.angle_gamma   90.00
#
_symmetry.space_group_name_H-M   'P 1'
#
loop_
_entity.id
_entity.type
_entity.pdbx_description
1 polymer ?
#
loop_
_entity_poly.entity_id
_entity_poly.type
_entity_poly.pdbx_seq_one_letter_code
_entity_poly.pdbx_strand_id
1 'polypeptide(L)'
;MTAIMTNPQERTRFLRFAVVGIFGAVVDFGTFNLLVSLFSVQAVLASVISFLAAVINNFIWNRYWTYPDSRSRPVAKQLAMFSLISLLGLLIRTPLFAFLEVQLTRLFISLNIPTMGFVTAVFLGHNLALAFAVVVVMFWNFFVNRYWTYNDVG
;
A
#
# COMPACT_ATOMS: atom_id res chain seq x y z
N MET A 1 -19.54 15.59 5.03
CA MET A 1 -18.37 14.89 4.43
C MET A 1 -17.25 15.84 3.94
N THR A 2 -17.32 17.14 4.19
CA THR A 2 -16.35 18.15 3.67
C THR A 2 -15.24 18.57 4.64
N ALA A 3 -15.22 18.08 5.89
CA ALA A 3 -14.32 18.60 6.94
C ALA A 3 -12.97 17.86 7.09
N ILE A 4 -12.75 16.75 6.37
CA ILE A 4 -11.58 15.88 6.59
C ILE A 4 -10.32 16.48 5.93
N MET A 5 -10.48 17.19 4.82
CA MET A 5 -9.35 17.81 4.12
C MET A 5 -8.89 19.12 4.75
N THR A 6 -9.66 19.75 5.64
CA THR A 6 -9.31 21.03 6.29
C THR A 6 -8.70 20.86 7.69
N ASN A 7 -8.81 19.69 8.31
CA ASN A 7 -8.21 19.45 9.63
C ASN A 7 -6.71 19.11 9.51
N PRO A 8 -5.80 19.95 10.02
CA PRO A 8 -4.35 19.70 9.94
C PRO A 8 -3.93 18.40 10.64
N GLN A 9 -4.65 17.95 11.66
CA GLN A 9 -4.34 16.69 12.36
C GLN A 9 -4.58 15.45 11.49
N GLU A 10 -5.67 15.42 10.72
CA GLU A 10 -5.98 14.30 9.80
C GLU A 10 -4.98 14.24 8.65
N ARG A 11 -4.49 15.39 8.16
CA ARG A 11 -3.40 15.45 7.16
C ARG A 11 -2.10 14.85 7.72
N THR A 12 -1.73 15.18 8.95
CA THR A 12 -0.54 14.60 9.59
C THR A 12 -0.70 13.09 9.79
N ARG A 13 -1.88 12.62 10.21
CA ARG A 13 -2.19 11.18 10.32
C ARG A 13 -2.07 10.47 8.97
N PHE A 14 -2.60 11.07 7.90
CA PHE A 14 -2.46 10.55 6.54
C PHE A 14 -0.99 10.47 6.09
N LEU A 15 -0.20 11.52 6.31
CA LEU A 15 1.23 11.52 5.95
C LEU A 15 2.00 10.45 6.72
N ARG A 16 1.77 10.32 8.03
CA ARG A 16 2.38 9.25 8.84
C ARG A 16 1.96 7.87 8.33
N PHE A 17 0.68 7.67 8.03
CA PHE A 17 0.16 6.43 7.46
C PHE A 17 0.84 6.09 6.13
N ALA A 18 0.98 7.06 5.24
CA ALA A 18 1.65 6.91 3.96
C ALA A 18 3.13 6.54 4.13
N VAL A 19 3.85 7.23 5.03
CA VAL A 19 5.25 6.91 5.37
C VAL A 19 5.37 5.49 5.88
N VAL A 20 4.51 5.10 6.83
CA VAL A 20 4.49 3.72 7.35
C VAL A 20 4.23 2.72 6.24
N GLY A 21 3.24 2.96 5.38
CA GLY A 21 2.94 2.10 4.23
C GLY A 21 4.12 1.91 3.29
N ILE A 22 4.87 2.98 3.00
CA ILE A 22 6.11 2.91 2.20
C ILE A 22 7.16 2.06 2.92
N PHE A 23 7.37 2.26 4.22
CA PHE A 23 8.28 1.42 5.00
C PHE A 23 7.87 -0.06 4.97
N GLY A 24 6.59 -0.38 5.12
CA GLY A 24 6.10 -1.75 5.00
C GLY A 24 6.34 -2.34 3.63
N ALA A 25 6.15 -1.58 2.55
CA ALA A 25 6.46 -2.04 1.20
C ALA A 25 7.96 -2.34 1.05
N VAL A 26 8.84 -1.47 1.58
CA VAL A 26 10.30 -1.71 1.58
C VAL A 26 10.64 -2.98 2.37
N VAL A 27 10.01 -3.20 3.52
CA VAL A 27 10.19 -4.43 4.32
C VAL A 27 9.68 -5.65 3.57
N ASP A 28 8.54 -5.58 2.89
CA ASP A 28 8.01 -6.68 2.07
C ASP A 28 8.99 -7.07 0.95
N PHE A 29 9.37 -6.09 0.12
CA PHE A 29 10.31 -6.29 -0.98
C PHE A 29 11.68 -6.80 -0.48
N GLY A 30 12.19 -6.22 0.60
CA GLY A 30 13.46 -6.63 1.20
C GLY A 30 13.39 -8.08 1.73
N THR A 31 12.36 -8.41 2.50
CA THR A 31 12.18 -9.74 3.09
C THR A 31 11.98 -10.81 2.02
N PHE A 32 11.17 -10.52 1.00
CA PHE A 32 10.95 -11.40 -0.13
C PHE A 32 12.26 -11.71 -0.87
N ASN A 33 13.03 -10.68 -1.23
CA ASN A 33 14.30 -10.86 -1.94
C ASN A 33 15.31 -11.63 -1.08
N LEU A 34 15.39 -11.36 0.23
CA LEU A 34 16.27 -12.13 1.13
C LEU A 34 15.86 -13.61 1.16
N LEU A 35 14.58 -13.92 1.32
CA LEU A 35 14.07 -15.31 1.37
C LEU A 35 14.31 -16.07 0.06
N VAL A 36 14.07 -15.44 -1.08
CA VAL A 36 14.25 -16.08 -2.39
C VAL A 36 15.73 -16.18 -2.75
N SER A 37 16.50 -15.11 -2.61
CA SER A 37 17.89 -15.07 -3.08
C SER A 37 18.89 -15.73 -2.15
N LEU A 38 18.74 -15.59 -0.82
CA LEU A 38 19.70 -16.18 0.14
C LEU A 38 19.26 -17.57 0.60
N PHE A 39 17.97 -17.76 0.87
CA PHE A 39 17.46 -18.99 1.46
C PHE A 39 16.85 -19.96 0.42
N SER A 40 16.79 -19.57 -0.85
CA SER A 40 16.19 -20.38 -1.94
C SER A 40 14.79 -20.89 -1.61
N VAL A 41 14.04 -20.12 -0.81
CA VAL A 41 12.67 -20.45 -0.42
C VAL A 41 11.78 -20.31 -1.67
N GLN A 42 10.82 -21.23 -1.84
CA GLN A 42 9.85 -21.13 -2.93
C GLN A 42 9.16 -19.75 -2.92
N ALA A 43 9.10 -19.10 -4.09
CA ALA A 43 8.59 -17.74 -4.25
C ALA A 43 7.20 -17.54 -3.61
N VAL A 44 6.32 -18.55 -3.69
CA VAL A 44 5.00 -18.50 -3.07
C VAL A 44 5.11 -18.40 -1.54
N LEU A 45 5.89 -19.28 -0.89
CA LEU A 45 6.08 -19.24 0.56
C LEU A 45 6.81 -17.96 1.01
N ALA A 46 7.82 -17.53 0.25
CA ALA A 46 8.53 -16.30 0.50
C ALA A 46 7.59 -15.08 0.45
N SER A 47 6.66 -15.03 -0.51
CA SER A 47 5.67 -13.95 -0.64
C SER A 47 4.69 -13.88 0.52
N VAL A 48 4.28 -15.05 1.05
CA VAL A 48 3.37 -15.09 2.21
C VAL A 48 4.09 -14.60 3.47
N ILE A 49 5.33 -15.06 3.69
CA ILE A 49 6.11 -14.66 4.87
C ILE A 49 6.47 -13.17 4.81
N SER A 50 6.90 -12.67 3.65
CA SER A 50 7.24 -11.25 3.47
C SER A 50 6.03 -10.36 3.68
N PHE A 51 4.86 -10.75 3.13
CA PHE A 51 3.62 -10.01 3.30
C PHE A 51 3.20 -9.95 4.78
N LEU A 52 3.27 -11.07 5.50
CA LEU A 52 2.97 -11.09 6.94
C LEU A 52 3.93 -10.18 7.73
N ALA A 53 5.23 -10.22 7.44
CA ALA A 53 6.21 -9.36 8.09
C ALA A 53 5.93 -7.87 7.82
N ALA A 54 5.59 -7.52 6.58
CA ALA A 54 5.25 -6.17 6.17
C ALA A 54 3.98 -5.66 6.86
N VAL A 55 2.94 -6.49 6.96
CA VAL A 55 1.69 -6.18 7.65
C VAL A 55 1.93 -5.95 9.15
N ILE A 56 2.72 -6.80 9.80
CA ILE A 56 3.07 -6.65 11.22
C ILE A 56 3.85 -5.34 11.42
N ASN A 57 4.86 -5.07 10.59
CA ASN A 57 5.62 -3.83 10.66
C ASN A 57 4.70 -2.61 10.50
N ASN A 58 3.87 -2.60 9.47
CA ASN A 58 2.90 -1.52 9.23
C ASN A 58 1.94 -1.32 10.41
N PHE A 59 1.47 -2.41 11.01
CA PHE A 59 0.58 -2.34 12.15
C PHE A 59 1.27 -1.74 13.39
N ILE A 60 2.50 -2.17 13.70
CA ILE A 60 3.29 -1.64 14.83
C ILE A 60 3.47 -0.13 14.67
N TRP A 61 3.98 0.31 13.53
CA TRP A 61 4.21 1.73 13.28
C TRP A 61 2.91 2.53 13.29
N ASN A 62 1.82 2.01 12.72
CA ASN A 62 0.53 2.70 12.77
C ASN A 62 -0.03 2.80 14.20
N ARG A 63 0.12 1.77 15.03
CA ARG A 63 -0.35 1.79 16.42
C ARG A 63 0.50 2.67 17.34
N TYR A 64 1.82 2.70 17.18
CA TYR A 64 2.69 3.46 18.08
C TYR A 64 2.93 4.91 17.65
N TRP A 65 2.85 5.21 16.34
CA TRP A 65 3.22 6.52 15.82
C TRP A 65 2.08 7.27 15.11
N THR A 66 1.26 6.57 14.32
CA THR A 66 0.13 7.20 13.61
C THR A 66 -1.06 7.42 14.54
N TYR A 67 -1.41 6.41 15.34
CA TYR A 67 -2.57 6.41 16.24
C TYR A 67 -2.21 5.92 17.66
N PRO A 68 -1.35 6.65 18.41
CA PRO A 68 -0.94 6.24 19.76
C PRO A 68 -2.12 6.07 20.73
N ASP A 69 -3.22 6.79 20.49
CA ASP A 69 -4.43 6.75 21.31
C ASP A 69 -5.23 5.44 21.17
N SER A 70 -4.99 4.65 20.12
CA SER A 70 -5.68 3.38 19.87
C SER A 70 -5.19 2.22 20.75
N ARG A 71 -4.27 2.49 21.68
CA ARG A 71 -3.64 1.50 22.57
C ARG A 71 -4.59 0.81 23.55
N SER A 72 -5.76 1.39 23.82
CA SER A 72 -6.76 0.85 24.74
C SER A 72 -7.45 -0.42 24.23
N ARG A 73 -7.35 -0.73 22.92
CA ARG A 73 -7.97 -1.91 22.30
C ARG A 73 -7.05 -3.13 22.24
N PRO A 74 -7.60 -4.36 22.24
CA PRO A 74 -6.85 -5.59 22.04
C PRO A 74 -6.05 -5.59 20.72
N VAL A 75 -4.75 -5.90 20.83
CA VAL A 75 -3.79 -5.88 19.72
C VAL A 75 -4.23 -6.82 18.59
N ALA A 76 -4.60 -8.06 18.92
CA ALA A 76 -4.96 -9.08 17.93
C ALA A 76 -6.17 -8.67 17.08
N LYS A 77 -7.18 -8.01 17.67
CA LYS A 77 -8.37 -7.56 16.94
C LYS A 77 -8.03 -6.45 15.94
N GLN A 78 -7.24 -5.46 16.35
CA GLN A 78 -6.84 -4.38 15.43
C GLN A 78 -5.91 -4.88 14.33
N LEU A 79 -4.98 -5.80 14.64
CA LEU A 79 -4.13 -6.43 13.64
C LEU A 79 -4.98 -7.19 12.62
N ALA A 80 -5.92 -8.03 13.06
CA ALA A 80 -6.80 -8.76 12.15
C ALA A 80 -7.63 -7.83 11.24
N MET A 81 -8.18 -6.75 11.79
CA MET A 81 -8.92 -5.74 11.01
C MET A 81 -8.01 -5.03 10.00
N PHE A 82 -6.83 -4.60 10.42
CA PHE A 82 -5.86 -3.93 9.55
C PHE A 82 -5.39 -4.85 8.41
N SER A 83 -5.07 -6.10 8.72
CA SER A 83 -4.70 -7.12 7.73
C SER A 83 -5.82 -7.37 6.73
N LEU A 84 -7.06 -7.49 7.20
CA LEU A 84 -8.23 -7.70 6.34
C LEU A 84 -8.43 -6.53 5.38
N ILE A 85 -8.37 -5.28 5.88
CA ILE A 85 -8.50 -4.08 5.06
C ILE A 85 -7.37 -3.99 4.03
N SER A 86 -6.13 -4.32 4.43
CA SER A 86 -4.96 -4.34 3.56
C SER A 86 -5.09 -5.39 2.45
N LEU A 87 -5.60 -6.58 2.77
CA LEU A 87 -5.89 -7.64 1.81
C LEU A 87 -6.98 -7.22 0.82
N LEU A 88 -8.07 -6.61 1.30
CA LEU A 88 -9.11 -6.06 0.43
C LEU A 88 -8.57 -4.93 -0.47
N GLY A 89 -7.69 -4.08 0.08
CA GLY A 89 -6.98 -3.07 -0.70
C GLY A 89 -6.14 -3.68 -1.82
N LEU A 90 -5.47 -4.80 -1.56
CA LEU A 90 -4.72 -5.54 -2.58
C LEU A 90 -5.65 -6.09 -3.67
N LEU A 91 -6.81 -6.64 -3.29
CA LEU A 91 -7.80 -7.13 -4.24
C LEU A 91 -8.41 -6.01 -5.11
N ILE A 92 -8.42 -4.77 -4.63
CA ILE A 92 -8.78 -3.59 -5.44
C ILE A 92 -7.62 -3.19 -6.35
N ARG A 93 -6.39 -3.20 -5.81
CA ARG A 93 -5.17 -2.81 -6.53
C ARG A 93 -4.97 -3.61 -7.81
N THR A 94 -5.05 -4.93 -7.71
CA THR A 94 -4.67 -5.86 -8.77
C THR A 94 -5.49 -5.69 -10.06
N PRO A 95 -6.84 -5.75 -10.04
CA PRO A 95 -7.64 -5.55 -11.25
C PRO A 95 -7.55 -4.11 -11.77
N LEU A 96 -7.45 -3.12 -10.88
CA LEU A 96 -7.27 -1.72 -11.27
C LEU A 96 -5.96 -1.50 -12.03
N PHE A 97 -4.86 -2.06 -11.50
CA PHE A 97 -3.57 -2.03 -12.17
C PHE A 97 -3.62 -2.74 -13.53
N ALA A 98 -4.16 -3.96 -13.59
CA ALA A 98 -4.25 -4.73 -14.83
C ALA A 98 -5.05 -3.99 -15.91
N PHE A 99 -6.14 -3.32 -15.53
CA PHE A 99 -6.91 -2.51 -16.45
C PHE A 99 -6.15 -1.25 -16.89
N LEU A 100 -5.60 -0.47 -15.96
CA LEU A 100 -4.92 0.79 -16.26
C LEU A 100 -3.63 0.59 -17.06
N GLU A 101 -2.88 -0.46 -16.78
CA GLU A 101 -1.65 -0.81 -17.47
C GLU A 101 -1.92 -0.94 -18.98
N VAL A 102 -2.88 -1.77 -19.37
CA VAL A 102 -3.24 -1.98 -20.77
C VAL A 102 -3.68 -0.68 -21.44
N GLN A 103 -4.51 0.12 -20.77
CA GLN A 103 -5.05 1.35 -21.33
C GLN A 103 -3.97 2.43 -21.49
N LEU A 104 -3.10 2.61 -20.50
CA LEU A 104 -2.03 3.60 -20.52
C LEU A 104 -0.92 3.20 -21.49
N THR A 105 -0.52 1.93 -21.52
CA THR A 105 0.46 1.42 -22.48
C THR A 105 -0.02 1.63 -23.92
N ARG A 106 -1.28 1.29 -24.23
CA ARG A 106 -1.88 1.57 -25.56
C ARG A 106 -1.90 3.05 -25.89
N LEU A 107 -2.26 3.90 -24.94
CA LEU A 107 -2.26 5.35 -25.13
C LEU A 107 -0.85 5.88 -25.44
N PHE A 108 0.18 5.49 -24.69
CA PHE A 108 1.56 5.93 -24.96
C PHE A 108 2.12 5.42 -26.28
N ILE A 109 1.74 4.21 -26.70
CA ILE A 109 2.09 3.70 -28.04
C ILE A 109 1.41 4.56 -29.11
N SER A 110 0.13 4.90 -28.94
CA SER A 110 -0.62 5.73 -29.90
C SER A 110 -0.12 7.17 -30.00
N LEU A 111 0.48 7.68 -28.93
CA LEU A 111 1.12 9.00 -28.89
C LEU A 111 2.53 9.01 -29.49
N ASN A 112 3.02 7.88 -30.01
CA ASN A 112 4.36 7.73 -30.58
C ASN A 112 5.46 8.28 -29.68
N ILE A 113 5.35 8.07 -28.35
CA ILE A 113 6.36 8.55 -27.40
C ILE A 113 7.72 7.95 -27.78
N PRO A 114 8.73 8.77 -28.13
CA PRO A 114 10.02 8.27 -28.55
C PRO A 114 10.70 7.53 -27.39
N THR A 115 11.17 6.31 -27.66
CA THR A 115 11.93 5.53 -26.69
C THR A 115 13.31 6.18 -26.49
N MET A 116 13.57 6.70 -25.30
CA MET A 116 14.86 7.29 -24.95
C MET A 116 15.55 6.42 -23.89
N GLY A 117 16.51 5.60 -24.33
CA GLY A 117 17.23 4.68 -23.46
C GLY A 117 16.29 3.68 -22.78
N PHE A 118 16.24 3.71 -21.44
CA PHE A 118 15.39 2.84 -20.63
C PHE A 118 13.92 3.29 -20.55
N VAL A 119 13.60 4.53 -20.96
CA VAL A 119 12.24 5.08 -20.92
C VAL A 119 11.49 4.67 -22.19
N THR A 120 10.67 3.63 -22.07
CA THR A 120 9.79 3.14 -23.14
C THR A 120 8.33 3.45 -22.87
N ALA A 121 7.48 3.44 -23.91
CA ALA A 121 6.03 3.61 -23.74
C ALA A 121 5.42 2.56 -22.79
N VAL A 122 5.92 1.32 -22.85
CA VAL A 122 5.54 0.23 -21.94
C VAL A 122 6.00 0.52 -20.51
N PHE A 123 7.24 0.99 -20.34
CA PHE A 123 7.75 1.38 -19.02
C PHE A 123 6.90 2.51 -18.41
N LEU A 124 6.53 3.53 -19.18
CA LEU A 124 5.68 4.63 -18.72
C LEU A 124 4.26 4.14 -18.35
N GLY A 125 3.65 3.30 -19.19
CA GLY A 125 2.35 2.71 -18.94
C GLY A 125 2.30 1.91 -17.63
N HIS A 126 3.27 1.01 -17.45
CA HIS A 126 3.39 0.20 -16.23
C HIS A 126 3.56 1.06 -14.97
N ASN A 127 4.50 2.02 -14.99
CA ASN A 127 4.80 2.82 -13.80
C ASN A 127 3.65 3.77 -13.43
N LEU A 128 2.98 4.37 -14.43
CA LEU A 128 1.83 5.24 -14.16
C LEU A 128 0.61 4.46 -13.69
N ALA A 129 0.34 3.29 -14.27
CA ALA A 129 -0.72 2.40 -13.78
C ALA A 129 -0.46 1.98 -12.34
N LEU A 130 0.79 1.60 -12.03
CA LEU A 130 1.21 1.21 -10.69
C LEU A 130 1.05 2.36 -9.69
N ALA A 131 1.52 3.56 -10.05
CA ALA A 131 1.43 4.75 -9.20
C ALA A 131 -0.03 5.10 -8.90
N PHE A 132 -0.89 5.11 -9.91
CA PHE A 132 -2.32 5.39 -9.73
C PHE A 132 -2.99 4.33 -8.84
N ALA A 133 -2.74 3.05 -9.10
CA ALA A 133 -3.29 1.97 -8.29
C ALA A 133 -2.85 2.04 -6.83
N VAL A 134 -1.56 2.34 -6.57
CA VAL A 134 -1.04 2.54 -5.21
C VAL A 134 -1.71 3.72 -4.52
N VAL A 135 -1.92 4.84 -5.21
CA VAL A 135 -2.60 6.01 -4.65
C VAL A 135 -4.04 5.67 -4.26
N VAL A 136 -4.79 5.02 -5.14
CA VAL A 136 -6.18 4.60 -4.85
C VAL A 136 -6.23 3.67 -3.63
N VAL A 137 -5.32 2.71 -3.55
CA VAL A 137 -5.26 1.73 -2.47
C VAL A 137 -4.80 2.36 -1.16
N MET A 138 -3.94 3.36 -1.22
CA MET A 138 -3.53 4.15 -0.06
C MET A 138 -4.73 4.92 0.50
N PHE A 139 -5.54 5.56 -0.34
CA PHE A 139 -6.77 6.22 0.10
C PHE A 139 -7.78 5.23 0.69
N TRP A 140 -8.00 4.09 0.02
CA TRP A 140 -8.83 3.01 0.55
C TRP A 140 -8.37 2.57 1.94
N ASN A 141 -7.09 2.23 2.08
CA ASN A 141 -6.52 1.78 3.34
C ASN A 141 -6.64 2.86 4.42
N PHE A 142 -6.35 4.12 4.11
CA PHE A 142 -6.43 5.19 5.10
C PHE A 142 -7.87 5.40 5.59
N PHE A 143 -8.82 5.61 4.68
CA PHE A 143 -10.20 5.92 5.06
C PHE A 143 -10.87 4.74 5.76
N VAL A 144 -10.73 3.53 5.23
CA VAL A 144 -11.37 2.35 5.84
C VAL A 144 -10.76 2.05 7.21
N ASN A 145 -9.43 2.12 7.37
CA ASN A 145 -8.82 1.95 8.70
C ASN A 145 -9.24 3.07 9.66
N ARG A 146 -9.36 4.32 9.18
CA ARG A 146 -9.81 5.45 10.01
C ARG A 146 -11.24 5.26 10.52
N TYR A 147 -12.16 4.83 9.66
CA TYR A 147 -13.57 4.66 10.01
C TYR A 147 -13.89 3.34 10.71
N TRP A 148 -13.10 2.28 10.49
CA TRP A 148 -13.39 0.96 11.02
C TRP A 148 -12.43 0.54 12.14
N THR A 149 -11.11 0.63 11.91
CA THR A 149 -10.09 0.15 12.86
C THR A 149 -9.80 1.15 13.97
N TYR A 150 -9.86 2.45 13.66
CA TYR A 150 -9.53 3.56 14.56
C TYR A 150 -10.71 4.51 14.77
N ASN A 151 -11.94 3.97 14.77
CA ASN A 151 -13.17 4.72 14.90
C ASN A 151 -13.35 5.43 16.27
N ASP A 152 -12.52 5.06 17.23
CA ASP A 152 -12.48 5.52 18.61
C ASP A 152 -11.48 6.66 18.84
N VAL A 153 -10.66 6.99 17.84
CA VAL A 153 -9.68 8.08 17.94
C VAL A 153 -10.31 9.40 17.48
N GLY A 154 -10.50 10.32 18.44
CA GLY A 154 -10.95 11.70 18.24
C GLY A 154 -9.97 12.57 17.47
#